data_AF-A0A519RW96-F1
#
_entry.id   AF-A0A519RW96-F1
#
_cell.length_a   1.000
_cell.length_b   1.000
_cell.length_c   1.000
_cell.angle_alpha   90.00
_cell.angle_beta   90.00
_cell.angle_gamma   90.00
#
_symmetry.space_group_name_H-M   'P 1'
#
loop_
_entity.id
_entity.type
_entity.pdbx_description
1 polymer ?
#
loop_
_entity_poly.entity_id
_entity_poly.type
_entity_poly.pdbx_seq_one_letter_code
_entity_poly.pdbx_strand_id
1 'polypeptide(L)'
;NATSEGLVLVNVSDDGTTGKLVALACETESVAKVADFRTLVQQILDTAVKTNVGTKEDLLATTEADGRTVQEHITELTGKIGEKLDLSYVTLTAEKVASYIHSDNKKGVLVGLKNVGGADTAEIGRDVAMQIVAMKPVAVDKDGVDSATVEREIEIGKEQARAEGKPEAMLEKIAQGKLNKFYKENTLLNQEFVKDNSLTIAQLLDKQSKGMTVSDFKRVVIGA
;
A
#
# COMPACT_ATOMS: atom_id res chain seq x y z
N ASN A 1 -4.38 17.01 16.55
CA ASN A 1 -5.56 16.12 16.44
C ASN A 1 -5.22 14.95 15.52
N ALA A 2 -6.17 14.05 15.25
CA ALA A 2 -5.96 12.98 14.26
C ALA A 2 -5.93 13.57 12.84
N THR A 3 -5.08 13.04 11.97
CA THR A 3 -4.96 13.46 10.56
C THR A 3 -5.67 12.46 9.65
N SER A 4 -6.96 12.68 9.37
CA SER A 4 -7.83 11.79 8.58
C SER A 4 -8.17 12.32 7.17
N GLU A 5 -7.67 13.49 6.83
CA GLU A 5 -7.88 14.19 5.57
C GLU A 5 -6.54 14.40 4.87
N GLY A 6 -6.54 14.76 3.58
CA GLY A 6 -5.30 15.03 2.84
C GLY A 6 -5.32 14.57 1.39
N LEU A 7 -4.14 14.33 0.83
CA LEU A 7 -3.96 14.00 -0.58
C LEU A 7 -2.84 12.98 -0.77
N VAL A 8 -3.13 11.94 -1.56
CA VAL A 8 -2.16 10.99 -2.09
C VAL A 8 -1.85 11.32 -3.54
N LEU A 9 -0.57 11.37 -3.90
CA LEU A 9 -0.09 11.46 -5.28
C LEU A 9 0.89 10.32 -5.57
N VAL A 10 1.01 9.96 -6.84
CA VAL A 10 1.88 8.89 -7.30
C VAL A 10 2.56 9.27 -8.60
N ASN A 11 3.81 8.85 -8.76
CA ASN A 11 4.55 8.87 -10.01
C ASN A 11 5.11 7.48 -10.29
N VAL A 12 5.01 7.03 -11.54
CA VAL A 12 5.71 5.86 -12.05
C VAL A 12 6.64 6.36 -13.16
N SER A 13 7.89 5.94 -13.15
CA SER A 13 8.91 6.34 -14.13
C SER A 13 8.49 5.97 -15.55
N ASP A 14 9.01 6.69 -16.55
CA ASP A 14 8.66 6.47 -17.97
C ASP A 14 8.95 5.03 -18.45
N ASP A 15 10.00 4.40 -17.89
CA ASP A 15 10.33 3.00 -18.17
C ASP A 15 9.43 1.99 -17.42
N GLY A 16 8.59 2.48 -16.51
CA GLY A 16 7.67 1.71 -15.70
C GLY A 16 8.32 0.88 -14.60
N THR A 17 9.58 1.13 -14.24
CA THR A 17 10.33 0.26 -13.31
C THR A 17 10.35 0.75 -11.87
N THR A 18 10.09 2.05 -11.65
CA THR A 18 10.16 2.69 -10.33
C THR A 18 8.87 3.47 -10.07
N GLY A 19 8.23 3.21 -8.94
CA GLY A 19 7.09 3.97 -8.44
C GLY A 19 7.42 4.73 -7.16
N LYS A 20 6.93 5.96 -7.05
CA LYS A 20 7.03 6.81 -5.86
C LYS A 20 5.63 7.30 -5.49
N LEU A 21 5.27 7.15 -4.23
CA LEU A 21 3.96 7.54 -3.72
C LEU A 21 4.15 8.41 -2.48
N VAL A 22 3.53 9.58 -2.52
CA VAL A 22 3.50 10.57 -1.43
C VAL A 22 2.07 10.69 -0.93
N ALA A 23 1.87 10.68 0.38
CA ALA A 23 0.62 11.06 1.02
C ALA A 23 0.89 12.13 2.06
N LEU A 24 0.32 13.32 1.90
CA LEU A 24 0.34 14.34 2.92
C LEU A 24 -1.03 14.36 3.60
N ALA A 25 -1.06 14.05 4.90
CA ALA A 25 -2.26 14.06 5.72
C ALA A 25 -2.41 15.38 6.47
N CYS A 26 -3.64 15.85 6.63
CA CYS A 26 -4.05 17.01 7.42
C CYS A 26 -5.28 16.66 8.29
N GLU A 27 -5.74 17.61 9.11
CA GLU A 27 -6.84 17.38 10.04
C GLU A 27 -8.20 17.57 9.35
N THR A 28 -8.33 18.56 8.45
CA THR A 28 -9.62 18.89 7.82
C THR A 28 -9.62 18.78 6.29
N GLU A 29 -10.80 18.49 5.73
CA GLU A 29 -11.00 18.38 4.28
C GLU A 29 -10.83 19.74 3.58
N SER A 30 -11.16 20.82 4.29
CA SER A 30 -11.00 22.20 3.79
C SER A 30 -9.54 22.49 3.47
N VAL A 31 -8.61 22.12 4.35
CA VAL A 31 -7.17 22.27 4.12
C VAL A 31 -6.69 21.45 2.92
N ALA A 32 -7.13 20.20 2.80
CA ALA A 32 -6.75 19.31 1.67
C ALA A 32 -7.14 19.85 0.28
N LYS A 33 -8.09 20.80 0.23
CA LYS A 33 -8.58 21.43 -1.00
C LYS A 33 -7.89 22.76 -1.33
N VAL A 34 -7.15 23.36 -0.39
CA VAL A 34 -6.45 24.64 -0.61
C VAL A 34 -5.29 24.47 -1.60
N ALA A 35 -5.08 25.48 -2.45
CA ALA A 35 -4.06 25.47 -3.49
C ALA A 35 -2.64 25.27 -2.93
N ASP A 36 -2.29 25.96 -1.85
CA ASP A 36 -0.97 25.86 -1.21
C ASP A 36 -0.67 24.43 -0.74
N PHE A 37 -1.66 23.76 -0.13
CA PHE A 37 -1.52 22.37 0.30
C PHE A 37 -1.26 21.44 -0.87
N ARG A 38 -2.08 21.53 -1.92
CA ARG A 38 -1.95 20.68 -3.11
C ARG A 38 -0.64 20.93 -3.85
N THR A 39 -0.21 22.19 -3.91
CA THR A 39 1.08 22.59 -4.49
C THR A 39 2.23 21.96 -3.71
N LEU A 40 2.18 21.99 -2.37
CA LEU A 40 3.19 21.36 -1.55
C LEU A 40 3.25 19.83 -1.78
N VAL A 41 2.11 19.12 -1.85
CA VAL A 41 2.14 17.66 -2.12
C VAL A 41 2.79 17.36 -3.47
N GLN A 42 2.49 18.16 -4.50
CA GLN A 42 3.09 18.01 -5.82
C GLN A 42 4.60 18.30 -5.78
N GLN A 43 5.03 19.38 -5.13
CA GLN A 43 6.45 19.73 -4.97
C GLN A 43 7.23 18.60 -4.26
N ILE A 44 6.65 18.02 -3.21
CA ILE A 44 7.27 16.89 -2.49
C ILE A 44 7.45 15.69 -3.44
N LEU A 45 6.43 15.34 -4.23
CA LEU A 45 6.52 14.25 -5.20
C LEU A 45 7.56 14.54 -6.29
N ASP A 46 7.56 15.75 -6.84
CA ASP A 46 8.50 16.18 -7.88
C ASP A 46 9.94 16.12 -7.35
N THR A 47 10.18 16.56 -6.12
CA THR A 47 11.47 16.47 -5.45
C THR A 47 11.87 15.00 -5.26
N ALA A 48 10.96 14.13 -4.79
CA ALA A 48 11.24 12.70 -4.65
C ALA A 48 11.61 12.03 -5.98
N VAL A 49 10.95 12.40 -7.07
CA VAL A 49 11.24 11.91 -8.43
C VAL A 49 12.59 12.43 -8.90
N LYS A 50 12.84 13.74 -8.79
CA LYS A 50 14.06 14.40 -9.26
C LYS A 50 15.32 13.90 -8.56
N THR A 51 15.27 13.71 -7.24
CA THR A 51 16.45 13.29 -6.45
C THR A 51 16.57 11.79 -6.30
N ASN A 52 15.52 11.05 -6.67
CA ASN A 52 15.42 9.60 -6.54
C ASN A 52 15.71 9.07 -5.12
N VAL A 53 15.45 9.86 -4.08
CA VAL A 53 15.59 9.42 -2.68
C VAL A 53 14.69 8.24 -2.38
N GLY A 54 15.18 7.31 -1.55
CA GLY A 54 14.51 6.05 -1.26
C GLY A 54 13.69 6.03 0.03
N THR A 55 13.94 6.96 0.96
CA THR A 55 13.34 6.97 2.30
C THR A 55 12.62 8.28 2.59
N LYS A 56 11.70 8.26 3.56
CA LYS A 56 10.98 9.47 4.01
C LYS A 56 11.98 10.46 4.62
N GLU A 57 12.94 9.96 5.38
CA GLU A 57 13.95 10.75 6.08
C GLU A 57 14.83 11.51 5.09
N ASP A 58 15.31 10.83 4.04
CA ASP A 58 16.10 11.46 2.98
C ASP A 58 15.28 12.49 2.18
N LEU A 59 13.99 12.20 1.93
CA LEU A 59 13.09 13.13 1.27
C LEU A 59 12.87 14.40 2.10
N LEU A 60 12.59 14.25 3.40
CA LEU A 60 12.42 15.37 4.32
C LEU A 60 13.68 16.25 4.42
N ALA A 61 14.86 15.63 4.36
CA ALA A 61 16.15 16.32 4.42
C ALA A 61 16.60 16.93 3.08
N THR A 62 15.90 16.66 1.98
CA THR A 62 16.29 17.16 0.65
C THR A 62 16.07 18.66 0.56
N THR A 63 17.12 19.41 0.22
CA THR A 63 17.06 20.85 -0.05
C THR A 63 16.54 21.13 -1.45
N GLU A 64 15.53 21.99 -1.54
CA GLU A 64 14.91 22.44 -2.78
C GLU A 64 15.59 23.72 -3.34
N ALA A 65 15.14 24.18 -4.50
CA ALA A 65 15.80 25.25 -5.25
C ALA A 65 15.84 26.61 -4.51
N ASP A 66 14.94 26.82 -3.56
CA ASP A 66 14.87 28.02 -2.72
C ASP A 66 15.75 27.95 -1.46
N GLY A 67 16.53 26.88 -1.31
CA GLY A 67 17.47 26.68 -0.21
C GLY A 67 16.86 26.08 1.05
N ARG A 68 15.55 25.78 1.06
CA ARG A 68 14.86 25.13 2.17
C ARG A 68 14.70 23.64 1.93
N THR A 69 14.64 22.87 3.00
CA THR A 69 14.33 21.45 2.98
C THR A 69 12.84 21.21 2.81
N VAL A 70 12.46 20.04 2.30
CA VAL A 70 11.05 19.60 2.25
C VAL A 70 10.39 19.70 3.64
N GLN A 71 11.11 19.34 4.70
CA GLN A 71 10.62 19.48 6.07
C GLN A 71 10.29 20.93 6.44
N GLU A 72 11.12 21.90 6.04
CA GLU A 72 10.89 23.31 6.32
C GLU A 72 9.65 23.85 5.59
N HIS A 73 9.41 23.42 4.35
CA HIS A 73 8.18 23.74 3.62
C HIS A 73 6.92 23.19 4.31
N ILE A 74 6.96 21.95 4.80
CA ILE A 74 5.87 21.36 5.58
C ILE A 74 5.65 22.15 6.88
N THR A 75 6.72 22.53 7.58
CA THR A 75 6.65 23.31 8.82
C THR A 75 6.09 24.71 8.60
N GLU A 76 6.48 25.39 7.51
CA GLU A 76 5.93 26.70 7.16
C GLU A 76 4.42 26.61 6.89
N LEU A 77 4.00 25.66 6.04
CA LEU A 77 2.58 25.51 5.72
C LEU A 77 1.77 25.14 6.97
N THR A 78 2.30 24.26 7.82
CA THR A 78 1.72 23.92 9.14
C THR A 78 1.48 25.19 9.96
N GLY A 79 2.45 26.11 10.04
CA GLY A 79 2.32 27.38 10.76
C GLY A 79 1.28 28.32 10.14
N LYS A 80 1.16 28.33 8.81
CA LYS A 80 0.19 29.16 8.07
C LYS A 80 -1.25 28.67 8.24
N ILE A 81 -1.47 27.36 8.19
CA ILE A 81 -2.82 26.77 8.24
C ILE A 81 -3.28 26.47 9.67
N GLY A 82 -2.36 26.29 10.62
CA GLY A 82 -2.67 25.96 12.01
C GLY A 82 -3.10 24.51 12.24
N GLU A 83 -2.86 23.60 11.30
CA GLU A 83 -3.19 22.17 11.35
C GLU A 83 -1.94 21.31 11.21
N LYS A 84 -1.94 20.15 11.89
CA LYS A 84 -0.86 19.17 11.75
C LYS A 84 -0.83 18.62 10.32
N LEU A 85 0.36 18.64 9.71
CA LEU A 85 0.66 17.94 8.47
C LEU A 85 1.53 16.71 8.75
N ASP A 86 1.21 15.56 8.16
CA ASP A 86 2.00 14.34 8.29
C ASP A 86 2.28 13.69 6.94
N LEU A 87 3.55 13.47 6.64
CA LEU A 87 4.01 12.92 5.36
C LEU A 87 4.17 11.41 5.47
N SER A 88 3.60 10.67 4.53
CA SER A 88 3.98 9.29 4.23
C SER A 88 4.62 9.24 2.84
N TYR A 89 5.72 8.50 2.74
CA TYR A 89 6.44 8.32 1.48
C TYR A 89 6.86 6.86 1.34
N VAL A 90 6.58 6.27 0.19
CA VAL A 90 7.01 4.92 -0.17
C VAL A 90 7.52 4.90 -1.60
N THR A 91 8.51 4.05 -1.84
CA THR A 91 9.06 3.76 -3.16
C THR A 91 9.00 2.27 -3.43
N LEU A 92 8.94 1.89 -4.71
CA LEU A 92 8.98 0.49 -5.13
C LEU A 92 9.69 0.39 -6.49
N THR A 93 10.62 -0.56 -6.61
CA THR A 93 11.29 -0.90 -7.88
C THR A 93 10.97 -2.34 -8.25
N ALA A 94 10.62 -2.59 -9.52
CA ALA A 94 10.30 -3.91 -10.05
C ALA A 94 10.53 -3.97 -11.57
N GLU A 95 10.30 -5.14 -12.18
CA GLU A 95 10.31 -5.29 -13.64
C GLU A 95 9.24 -4.40 -14.29
N LYS A 96 8.04 -4.36 -13.71
CA LYS A 96 7.02 -3.34 -13.98
C LYS A 96 6.31 -2.91 -12.70
N VAL A 97 6.02 -1.63 -12.60
CA VAL A 97 5.28 -1.03 -11.49
C VAL A 97 3.92 -0.56 -11.98
N ALA A 98 2.86 -1.05 -11.35
CA ALA A 98 1.53 -0.51 -11.49
C ALA A 98 1.16 0.33 -10.28
N SER A 99 0.21 1.24 -10.45
CA SER A 99 -0.28 2.07 -9.35
C SER A 99 -1.78 2.32 -9.44
N TYR A 100 -2.37 2.65 -8.30
CA TYR A 100 -3.77 3.07 -8.23
C TYR A 100 -3.96 4.03 -7.06
N ILE A 101 -4.63 5.16 -7.34
CA ILE A 101 -5.17 6.07 -6.32
C ILE A 101 -6.68 5.88 -6.29
N HIS A 102 -7.22 5.65 -5.10
CA HIS A 102 -8.66 5.50 -4.91
C HIS A 102 -9.39 6.82 -5.12
N SER A 103 -10.68 6.77 -5.46
CA SER A 103 -11.46 7.95 -5.88
C SER A 103 -11.60 9.04 -4.81
N ASP A 104 -11.37 8.71 -3.53
CA ASP A 104 -11.34 9.68 -2.43
C ASP A 104 -10.00 10.41 -2.28
N ASN A 105 -8.99 10.06 -3.09
CA ASN A 105 -7.61 10.56 -3.05
C ASN A 105 -6.87 10.35 -1.71
N LYS A 106 -7.37 9.45 -0.85
CA LYS A 106 -6.79 9.16 0.47
C LYS A 106 -6.07 7.82 0.56
N LYS A 107 -6.17 7.00 -0.49
CA LYS A 107 -5.58 5.67 -0.55
C LYS A 107 -4.80 5.53 -1.84
N GLY A 108 -3.55 5.09 -1.75
CA GLY A 108 -2.74 4.81 -2.92
C GLY A 108 -1.99 3.49 -2.77
N VAL A 109 -1.76 2.84 -3.90
CA VAL A 109 -1.04 1.57 -3.99
C VAL A 109 0.00 1.62 -5.09
N LEU A 110 1.17 1.04 -4.81
CA LEU A 110 2.18 0.62 -5.79
C LEU A 110 2.23 -0.91 -5.80
N VAL A 111 2.32 -1.52 -6.98
CA VAL A 111 2.44 -2.97 -7.17
C VAL A 111 3.63 -3.26 -8.06
N GLY A 112 4.58 -4.04 -7.55
CA GLY A 112 5.68 -4.57 -8.34
C GLY A 112 5.27 -5.89 -9.00
N LEU A 113 5.29 -5.93 -10.32
CA LEU A 113 5.07 -7.12 -11.12
C LEU A 113 6.41 -7.69 -11.56
N LYS A 114 6.51 -9.02 -11.61
CA LYS A 114 7.67 -9.76 -12.13
C LYS A 114 7.21 -10.89 -13.04
N ASN A 115 8.12 -11.33 -13.91
CA ASN A 115 7.89 -12.29 -14.98
C ASN A 115 6.80 -11.80 -15.95
N VAL A 116 6.86 -10.52 -16.35
CA VAL A 116 5.79 -9.95 -17.19
C VAL A 116 5.85 -10.48 -18.61
N GLY A 117 7.00 -10.97 -19.06
CA GLY A 117 7.15 -11.63 -20.36
C GLY A 117 6.81 -10.74 -21.56
N GLY A 118 6.89 -9.41 -21.40
CA GLY A 118 6.50 -8.43 -22.41
C GLY A 118 4.98 -8.24 -22.57
N ALA A 119 4.16 -8.85 -21.73
CA ALA A 119 2.71 -8.63 -21.73
C ALA A 119 2.38 -7.17 -21.35
N ASP A 120 1.25 -6.66 -21.87
CA ASP A 120 0.70 -5.41 -21.36
C ASP A 120 0.23 -5.61 -19.92
N THR A 121 0.73 -4.77 -19.01
CA THR A 121 0.45 -4.84 -17.58
C THR A 121 -0.47 -3.73 -17.09
N ALA A 122 -0.94 -2.82 -17.96
CA ALA A 122 -1.65 -1.62 -17.53
C ALA A 122 -2.98 -1.95 -16.82
N GLU A 123 -3.85 -2.74 -17.45
CA GLU A 123 -5.15 -3.09 -16.88
C GLU A 123 -5.00 -4.06 -15.70
N ILE A 124 -4.23 -5.13 -15.87
CA ILE A 124 -4.05 -6.16 -14.83
C ILE A 124 -3.38 -5.60 -13.58
N GLY A 125 -2.37 -4.73 -13.75
CA GLY A 125 -1.67 -4.10 -12.64
C GLY A 125 -2.58 -3.14 -11.87
N ARG A 126 -3.44 -2.39 -12.58
CA ARG A 126 -4.46 -1.54 -11.97
C ARG A 126 -5.48 -2.37 -11.18
N ASP A 127 -5.90 -3.50 -11.72
CA ASP A 127 -6.86 -4.38 -11.06
C ASP A 127 -6.30 -5.02 -9.79
N VAL A 128 -5.04 -5.46 -9.81
CA VAL A 128 -4.33 -5.91 -8.62
C VAL A 128 -4.17 -4.78 -7.59
N ALA A 129 -3.87 -3.55 -8.04
CA ALA A 129 -3.77 -2.41 -7.13
C ALA A 129 -5.12 -2.07 -6.48
N MET A 130 -6.23 -2.16 -7.22
CA MET A 130 -7.59 -2.03 -6.69
C MET A 130 -7.95 -3.13 -5.69
N GLN A 131 -7.56 -4.38 -5.98
CA GLN A 131 -7.71 -5.50 -5.05
C GLN A 131 -7.04 -5.18 -3.71
N ILE A 132 -5.79 -4.69 -3.73
CA ILE A 132 -5.03 -4.35 -2.52
C ILE A 132 -5.73 -3.25 -1.71
N VAL A 133 -6.31 -2.25 -2.37
CA VAL A 133 -7.11 -1.21 -1.69
C VAL A 133 -8.32 -1.82 -0.96
N ALA A 134 -9.07 -2.69 -1.64
CA ALA A 134 -10.31 -3.27 -1.14
C ALA A 134 -10.08 -4.31 -0.04
N MET A 135 -9.18 -5.27 -0.29
CA MET A 135 -9.01 -6.47 0.53
C MET A 135 -7.88 -6.37 1.55
N LYS A 136 -7.06 -5.31 1.47
CA LYS A 136 -6.04 -4.98 2.48
C LYS A 136 -5.14 -6.17 2.88
N PRO A 137 -4.57 -6.92 1.92
CA PRO A 137 -3.69 -8.03 2.24
C PRO A 137 -2.54 -7.55 3.13
N VAL A 138 -2.12 -8.40 4.07
CA VAL A 138 -0.98 -8.14 4.97
C VAL A 138 0.36 -8.51 4.33
N ALA A 139 0.33 -9.38 3.32
CA ALA A 139 1.52 -9.84 2.60
C ALA A 139 1.18 -10.24 1.15
N VAL A 140 2.20 -10.39 0.31
CA VAL A 140 2.05 -10.91 -1.06
C VAL A 140 1.54 -12.36 -1.02
N ASP A 141 2.17 -13.19 -0.19
CA ASP A 141 1.83 -14.60 0.01
C ASP A 141 2.05 -14.98 1.49
N LYS A 142 1.67 -16.19 1.88
CA LYS A 142 1.78 -16.74 3.24
C LYS A 142 3.17 -16.60 3.85
N ASP A 143 4.22 -16.75 3.04
CA ASP A 143 5.62 -16.73 3.49
C ASP A 143 6.09 -15.31 3.85
N GLY A 144 5.32 -14.28 3.47
CA GLY A 144 5.57 -12.89 3.82
C GLY A 144 4.81 -12.41 5.06
N VAL A 145 4.00 -13.26 5.69
CA VAL A 145 3.28 -12.91 6.93
C VAL A 145 4.24 -13.02 8.12
N ASP A 146 4.28 -11.98 8.97
CA ASP A 146 5.15 -11.99 10.14
C ASP A 146 4.77 -13.09 11.14
N SER A 147 5.77 -13.68 11.78
CA SER A 147 5.56 -14.82 12.69
C SER A 147 4.66 -14.49 13.86
N ALA A 148 4.72 -13.26 14.38
CA ALA A 148 3.87 -12.83 15.48
C ALA A 148 2.39 -12.78 15.09
N THR A 149 2.07 -12.35 13.86
CA THR A 149 0.72 -12.45 13.29
C THR A 149 0.30 -13.91 13.14
N VAL A 150 1.16 -14.78 12.63
CA VAL A 150 0.85 -16.22 12.48
C VAL A 150 0.52 -16.85 13.84
N GLU A 151 1.37 -16.65 14.84
CA GLU A 151 1.17 -17.16 16.21
C GLU A 151 -0.12 -16.60 16.82
N ARG A 152 -0.37 -15.29 16.65
CA ARG A 152 -1.61 -14.65 17.13
C ARG A 152 -2.86 -15.25 16.49
N GLU A 153 -2.87 -15.48 15.18
CA GLU A 153 -4.03 -16.09 14.49
C GLU A 153 -4.24 -17.56 14.89
N ILE A 154 -3.17 -18.31 15.18
CA ILE A 154 -3.27 -19.67 15.74
C ILE A 154 -3.94 -19.64 17.11
N GLU A 155 -3.49 -18.76 18.01
CA GLU A 155 -4.05 -18.67 19.36
C GLU A 155 -5.51 -18.19 19.34
N ILE A 156 -5.86 -17.20 18.51
CA ILE A 156 -7.25 -16.81 18.27
C ILE A 156 -8.08 -18.02 17.80
N GLY A 157 -7.54 -18.82 16.88
CA GLY A 157 -8.20 -20.02 16.38
C GLY A 157 -8.48 -21.04 17.47
N LYS A 158 -7.52 -21.28 18.37
CA LYS A 158 -7.65 -22.19 19.52
C LYS A 158 -8.66 -21.67 20.53
N GLU A 159 -8.59 -20.38 20.89
CA GLU A 159 -9.51 -19.75 21.84
C GLU A 159 -10.96 -19.84 21.36
N GLN A 160 -11.21 -19.52 20.09
CA GLN A 160 -12.53 -19.65 19.49
C GLN A 160 -13.02 -21.11 19.53
N ALA A 161 -12.18 -22.07 19.13
CA ALA A 161 -12.55 -23.48 19.15
C ALA A 161 -12.82 -24.00 20.59
N ARG A 162 -12.08 -23.51 21.59
CA ARG A 162 -12.33 -23.81 23.00
C ARG A 162 -13.66 -23.23 23.48
N ALA A 163 -13.96 -21.99 23.10
CA ALA A 163 -15.24 -21.34 23.40
C ALA A 163 -16.45 -22.05 22.74
N GLU A 164 -16.24 -22.68 21.58
CA GLU A 164 -17.21 -23.54 20.90
C GLU A 164 -17.32 -24.96 21.52
N GLY A 165 -16.61 -25.24 22.62
CA GLY A 165 -16.67 -26.51 23.34
C GLY A 165 -15.93 -27.67 22.67
N LYS A 166 -14.98 -27.39 21.78
CA LYS A 166 -14.18 -28.43 21.11
C LYS A 166 -13.15 -29.03 22.09
N PRO A 167 -12.86 -30.34 22.01
CA PRO A 167 -11.81 -30.98 22.82
C PRO A 167 -10.41 -30.39 22.57
N GLU A 168 -9.59 -30.31 23.62
CA GLU A 168 -8.23 -29.73 23.58
C GLU A 168 -7.36 -30.38 22.48
N ALA A 169 -7.46 -31.70 22.31
CA ALA A 169 -6.72 -32.46 21.29
C ALA A 169 -7.07 -32.08 19.83
N MET A 170 -8.20 -31.40 19.59
CA MET A 170 -8.62 -30.94 18.27
C MET A 170 -8.28 -29.47 17.99
N LEU A 171 -7.90 -28.69 19.00
CA LEU A 171 -7.76 -27.23 18.86
C LEU A 171 -6.68 -26.85 17.85
N GLU A 172 -5.51 -27.49 17.91
CA GLU A 172 -4.40 -27.22 16.99
C GLU A 172 -4.81 -27.43 15.53
N LYS A 173 -5.49 -28.55 15.24
CA LYS A 173 -5.97 -28.86 13.89
C LYS A 173 -7.00 -27.85 13.40
N ILE A 174 -7.90 -27.40 14.28
CA ILE A 174 -8.91 -26.39 13.94
C ILE A 174 -8.24 -25.02 13.71
N ALA A 175 -7.30 -24.65 14.57
CA ALA A 175 -6.52 -23.42 14.45
C ALA A 175 -5.75 -23.37 13.13
N GLN A 176 -5.10 -24.47 12.73
CA GLN A 176 -4.43 -24.55 11.42
C GLN A 176 -5.41 -24.38 10.25
N GLY A 177 -6.63 -24.92 10.36
CA GLY A 177 -7.69 -24.70 9.38
C GLY A 177 -8.11 -23.22 9.27
N LYS A 178 -8.24 -22.54 10.42
CA LYS A 178 -8.52 -21.10 10.49
C LYS A 178 -7.37 -20.26 9.96
N LEU A 179 -6.13 -20.62 10.26
CA LEU A 179 -4.93 -19.97 9.71
C LEU A 179 -4.86 -20.12 8.18
N ASN A 180 -5.20 -21.29 7.64
CA ASN A 180 -5.27 -21.47 6.18
C ASN A 180 -6.35 -20.58 5.54
N LYS A 181 -7.48 -20.37 6.23
CA LYS A 181 -8.50 -19.41 5.79
C LYS A 181 -7.98 -17.98 5.88
N PHE A 182 -7.30 -17.62 6.97
CA PHE A 182 -6.64 -16.33 7.12
C PHE A 182 -5.69 -16.05 5.94
N TYR A 183 -4.84 -17.00 5.55
CA TYR A 183 -3.95 -16.82 4.40
C TYR A 183 -4.72 -16.57 3.11
N LYS A 184 -5.80 -17.30 2.84
CA LYS A 184 -6.64 -17.08 1.66
C LYS A 184 -7.25 -15.68 1.63
N GLU A 185 -7.66 -15.16 2.77
CA GLU A 185 -8.34 -13.86 2.85
C GLU A 185 -7.36 -12.67 2.98
N ASN A 186 -6.18 -12.88 3.56
CA ASN A 186 -5.27 -11.81 3.97
C ASN A 186 -3.92 -11.80 3.23
N THR A 187 -3.69 -12.69 2.27
CA THR A 187 -2.49 -12.65 1.42
C THR A 187 -2.87 -12.48 -0.04
N LEU A 188 -2.24 -11.53 -0.72
CA LEU A 188 -2.69 -11.02 -2.01
C LEU A 188 -2.89 -12.13 -3.06
N LEU A 189 -1.90 -12.99 -3.24
CA LEU A 189 -1.92 -14.02 -4.29
C LEU A 189 -2.99 -15.09 -4.06
N ASN A 190 -3.40 -15.32 -2.81
CA ASN A 190 -4.38 -16.32 -2.44
C ASN A 190 -5.83 -15.78 -2.40
N GLN A 191 -6.01 -14.46 -2.44
CA GLN A 191 -7.31 -13.84 -2.47
C GLN A 191 -8.06 -14.16 -3.76
N GLU A 192 -9.36 -14.40 -3.63
CA GLU A 192 -10.31 -14.36 -4.74
C GLU A 192 -10.37 -12.94 -5.32
N PHE A 193 -10.38 -12.84 -6.65
CA PHE A 193 -10.41 -11.56 -7.32
C PHE A 193 -11.80 -10.92 -7.20
N VAL A 194 -11.87 -9.68 -6.71
CA VAL A 194 -13.16 -9.03 -6.41
C VAL A 194 -14.08 -8.85 -7.62
N LYS A 195 -13.54 -8.81 -8.85
CA LYS A 195 -14.35 -8.69 -10.06
C LYS A 195 -14.77 -10.04 -10.65
N ASP A 196 -14.06 -11.12 -10.30
CA ASP A 196 -14.34 -12.48 -10.74
C ASP A 196 -13.84 -13.46 -9.67
N ASN A 197 -14.75 -13.88 -8.79
CA ASN A 197 -14.45 -14.77 -7.68
C ASN A 197 -14.13 -16.22 -8.12
N SER A 198 -14.22 -16.53 -9.43
CA SER A 198 -13.77 -17.82 -9.94
C SER A 198 -12.25 -17.95 -10.03
N LEU A 199 -11.52 -16.83 -9.88
CA LEU A 199 -10.06 -16.77 -9.97
C LEU A 199 -9.45 -16.17 -8.71
N THR A 200 -8.30 -16.71 -8.31
CA THR A 200 -7.40 -16.01 -7.38
C THR A 200 -6.55 -14.98 -8.13
N ILE A 201 -5.94 -14.04 -7.39
CA ILE A 201 -4.98 -13.10 -7.98
C ILE A 201 -3.79 -13.82 -8.63
N ALA A 202 -3.29 -14.90 -8.03
CA ALA A 202 -2.23 -15.71 -8.64
C ALA A 202 -2.67 -16.29 -10.00
N GLN A 203 -3.88 -16.84 -10.09
CA GLN A 203 -4.41 -17.42 -11.32
C GLN A 203 -4.68 -16.35 -12.39
N LEU A 204 -5.17 -15.19 -11.97
CA LEU A 204 -5.40 -14.03 -12.83
C LEU A 204 -4.09 -13.56 -13.48
N LEU A 205 -3.01 -13.45 -12.70
CA LEU A 205 -1.69 -13.05 -13.20
C LEU A 205 -1.09 -14.13 -14.12
N ASP A 206 -1.13 -15.41 -13.73
CA ASP A 206 -0.59 -16.51 -14.53
C ASP A 206 -1.30 -16.66 -15.90
N LYS A 207 -2.59 -16.34 -15.96
CA LYS A 207 -3.36 -16.26 -17.22
C LYS A 207 -2.88 -15.13 -18.15
N GLN A 208 -2.42 -14.01 -17.59
CA GLN A 208 -1.91 -12.89 -18.38
C GLN A 208 -0.53 -13.21 -18.99
N SER A 209 0.35 -13.80 -18.19
CA SER A 209 1.63 -14.33 -18.64
C SER A 209 2.08 -15.43 -17.69
N LYS A 210 2.56 -16.55 -18.24
CA LYS A 210 2.95 -17.72 -17.47
C LYS A 210 4.02 -17.36 -16.42
N GLY A 211 3.73 -17.62 -15.16
CA GLY A 211 4.60 -17.32 -14.03
C GLY A 211 4.61 -15.86 -13.60
N MET A 212 3.79 -14.97 -14.20
CA MET A 212 3.62 -13.60 -13.74
C MET A 212 3.11 -13.59 -12.31
N THR A 213 3.70 -12.73 -11.49
CA THR A 213 3.35 -12.62 -10.07
C THR A 213 3.73 -11.24 -9.52
N VAL A 214 3.43 -11.01 -8.26
CA VAL A 214 3.77 -9.78 -7.53
C VAL A 214 5.10 -9.98 -6.79
N SER A 215 6.04 -9.05 -6.94
CA SER A 215 7.29 -9.04 -6.18
C SER A 215 7.11 -8.38 -4.81
N ASP A 216 6.37 -7.27 -4.77
CA ASP A 216 6.11 -6.47 -3.58
C ASP A 216 4.90 -5.55 -3.84
N PHE A 217 4.27 -5.02 -2.80
CA PHE A 217 3.34 -3.91 -2.93
C PHE A 217 3.54 -2.92 -1.78
N LYS A 218 3.20 -1.65 -2.03
CA LYS A 218 3.11 -0.62 -0.99
C LYS A 218 1.71 -0.05 -0.99
N ARG A 219 1.07 -0.01 0.17
CA ARG A 219 -0.27 0.55 0.36
C ARG A 219 -0.17 1.65 1.41
N VAL A 220 -0.58 2.86 1.04
CA VAL A 220 -0.64 4.01 1.94
C VAL A 220 -2.10 4.46 2.04
N VAL A 221 -2.54 4.72 3.26
CA VAL A 221 -3.90 5.19 3.56
C VAL A 221 -3.79 6.31 4.58
N ILE A 222 -4.36 7.46 4.22
CA ILE A 222 -4.54 8.58 5.14
C ILE A 222 -5.63 8.22 6.15
N GLY A 223 -5.38 8.46 7.44
CA GLY A 223 -6.31 8.18 8.53
C GLY A 223 -6.46 6.69 8.89
N ALA A 224 -5.50 5.85 8.50
CA ALA A 224 -5.43 4.45 8.90
C ALA A 224 -4.93 4.25 10.33
#